data_AF-A0A7J4MZ07-F1
#
_entry.id   AF-A0A7J4MZ07-F1
#
_cell.length_a   1.000
_cell.length_b   1.000
_cell.length_c   1.000
_cell.angle_alpha   90.00
_cell.angle_beta   90.00
_cell.angle_gamma   90.00
#
_symmetry.space_group_name_H-M   'P 1'
#
loop_
_entity.id
_entity.type
_entity.pdbx_description
1 polymer ?
#
loop_
_entity_poly.entity_id
_entity_poly.type
_entity_poly.pdbx_seq_one_letter_code
_entity_poly.pdbx_strand_id
1 'polypeptide(L)' 'AVSKVIADLEGDLSSAIKFCELDLGKVNSFMSKYNITSLPTILLMKDGKEVARRNGMTTKADFKQLLQKIV' A
#
# COMPACT_ATOMS: atom_id res chain seq x y z
N ALA A 1 -7.34 11.15 -3.19
CA ALA A 1 -6.46 11.69 -2.13
C ALA A 1 -5.18 10.86 -1.96
N VAL A 2 -5.29 9.54 -1.76
CA VAL A 2 -4.13 8.63 -1.62
C VAL A 2 -3.26 8.56 -2.88
N SER A 3 -3.86 8.59 -4.08
CA SER A 3 -3.11 8.53 -5.35
C SER A 3 -2.10 9.67 -5.52
N LYS A 4 -2.37 10.87 -5.00
CA LYS A 4 -1.40 12.00 -5.04
C LYS A 4 -0.24 11.79 -4.05
N VAL A 5 -0.52 11.19 -2.89
CA VAL A 5 0.51 10.81 -1.91
C VAL A 5 1.44 9.74 -2.48
N ILE A 6 0.89 8.76 -3.21
CA ILE A 6 1.66 7.73 -3.89
C ILE A 6 2.52 8.31 -5.00
N ALA A 7 1.96 9.16 -5.88
CA ALA A 7 2.72 9.78 -6.97
C ALA A 7 3.90 10.61 -6.46
N ASP A 8 3.72 11.35 -5.36
CA ASP A 8 4.82 12.09 -4.73
C ASP A 8 5.91 11.17 -4.15
N LEU A 9 5.57 9.95 -3.72
CA LEU A 9 6.51 8.98 -3.16
C LEU A 9 7.19 8.12 -4.23
N GLU A 10 6.52 7.86 -5.36
CA GLU A 10 7.10 7.17 -6.51
C GLU A 10 8.33 7.92 -7.04
N GLY A 11 8.30 9.25 -7.06
CA GLY A 11 9.47 10.05 -7.45
C GLY A 11 10.71 9.78 -6.58
N ASP A 12 10.51 9.67 -5.26
CA ASP A 12 11.60 9.50 -4.29
C ASP A 12 12.09 8.04 -4.16
N LEU A 13 11.23 7.05 -4.45
CA LEU A 13 11.44 5.64 -4.07
C LEU A 13 11.30 4.64 -5.22
N SER A 14 11.02 5.10 -6.45
CA SER A 14 10.79 4.27 -7.64
C SER A 14 11.85 3.20 -7.88
N SER A 15 13.10 3.43 -7.49
CA SER A 15 14.21 2.48 -7.67
C SER A 15 14.16 1.27 -6.73
N ALA A 16 13.52 1.41 -5.56
CA ALA A 16 13.53 0.39 -4.50
C ALA A 16 12.16 -0.25 -4.26
N ILE A 17 11.07 0.47 -4.56
CA ILE A 17 9.72 0.07 -4.19
C ILE A 17 8.78 0.24 -5.38
N LYS A 18 8.04 -0.82 -5.70
CA LYS A 18 6.99 -0.81 -6.72
C LYS A 18 5.65 -0.51 -6.06
N PHE A 19 4.99 0.54 -6.52
CA PHE A 19 3.64 0.89 -6.09
C PHE A 19 2.62 0.29 -7.06
N CYS A 20 1.56 -0.30 -6.52
CA CYS A 20 0.46 -0.90 -7.30
C CYS A 20 -0.86 -0.45 -6.68
N GLU A 21 -1.71 0.22 -7.46
CA GLU A 21 -3.08 0.54 -7.06
C GLU A 21 -4.02 -0.57 -7.56
N LEU A 22 -4.88 -1.09 -6.68
CA LEU A 22 -5.83 -2.14 -7.00
C LEU A 22 -7.24 -1.68 -6.67
N ASP A 23 -8.11 -1.66 -7.69
CA ASP A 23 -9.54 -1.42 -7.52
C ASP A 23 -10.24 -2.71 -7.08
N LEU A 24 -10.61 -2.76 -5.81
CA LEU A 24 -11.27 -3.92 -5.21
C LEU A 24 -12.71 -4.11 -5.71
N GLY A 25 -13.34 -3.10 -6.32
CA GLY A 25 -14.65 -3.24 -6.96
C GLY A 25 -14.64 -4.20 -8.15
N LYS A 26 -13.45 -4.47 -8.71
CA LYS A 26 -13.26 -5.39 -9.84
C LYS A 26 -12.64 -6.73 -9.44
N VAL A 27 -12.15 -6.87 -8.20
CA VAL A 27 -11.33 -8.02 -7.77
C VAL A 27 -11.68 -8.47 -6.35
N ASN A 28 -12.90 -9.00 -6.18
CA ASN A 28 -13.41 -9.49 -4.88
C ASN A 28 -12.54 -10.61 -4.26
N SER A 29 -11.91 -11.45 -5.08
CA SER A 29 -11.04 -12.54 -4.62
C SER A 29 -9.83 -12.03 -3.83
N PHE A 30 -9.37 -10.81 -4.12
CA PHE A 30 -8.24 -10.19 -3.42
C PHE A 30 -8.64 -9.73 -2.00
N MET A 31 -9.86 -9.21 -1.84
CA MET A 31 -10.38 -8.83 -0.53
C MET A 31 -10.42 -10.02 0.41
N SER A 32 -10.94 -11.16 -0.05
CA SER A 32 -10.97 -12.39 0.75
C SER A 32 -9.55 -12.93 1.01
N LYS A 33 -8.69 -12.98 -0.02
CA LYS A 33 -7.33 -13.52 0.09
C LYS A 33 -6.47 -12.79 1.13
N TYR A 34 -6.59 -11.48 1.21
CA TYR A 34 -5.81 -10.65 2.15
C TYR A 34 -6.66 -10.14 3.31
N ASN A 35 -7.88 -10.66 3.48
CA ASN A 35 -8.81 -10.28 4.54
C ASN A 35 -8.93 -8.74 4.69
N ILE A 36 -9.22 -8.06 3.57
CA ILE A 36 -9.38 -6.61 3.50
C ILE A 36 -10.78 -6.25 3.93
N THR A 37 -10.90 -5.61 5.09
CA THR A 37 -12.19 -5.29 5.73
C THR A 37 -12.52 -3.80 5.72
N SER A 38 -11.56 -2.95 5.33
CA SER A 38 -11.71 -1.49 5.34
C SER A 38 -10.99 -0.85 4.16
N LEU A 39 -11.57 0.19 3.58
CA LEU A 39 -10.95 0.97 2.52
C LEU A 39 -10.64 2.40 3.01
N PRO A 40 -9.53 3.02 2.57
CA PRO A 40 -8.42 2.40 1.83
C PRO A 40 -7.60 1.47 2.74
N THR A 41 -6.95 0.45 2.17
CA THR A 41 -5.94 -0.39 2.87
C THR A 41 -4.66 -0.44 2.04
N ILE A 42 -3.53 -0.23 2.70
CA ILE A 42 -2.20 -0.36 2.09
C ILE A 42 -1.56 -1.64 2.60
N LEU A 43 -1.12 -2.46 1.66
CA LEU A 43 -0.38 -3.69 1.91
C LEU A 43 1.08 -3.47 1.51
N LEU A 44 1.98 -3.87 2.39
CA LEU A 44 3.41 -3.87 2.14
C LEU A 44 3.85 -5.31 1.88
N MET A 45 4.36 -5.54 0.68
CA MET A 45 4.74 -6.87 0.21
C MET A 45 6.24 -6.92 -0.03
N LYS A 46 6.91 -7.96 0.49
CA LYS A 46 8.30 -8.29 0.19
C LYS A 46 8.40 -9.78 -0.11
N ASP A 47 9.04 -10.14 -1.22
CA ASP A 47 9.22 -11.54 -1.66
C ASP A 47 7.92 -12.36 -1.70
N GLY A 48 6.82 -11.72 -2.14
CA GLY A 48 5.50 -12.35 -2.23
C GLY A 48 4.77 -12.53 -0.91
N LYS A 49 5.31 -12.05 0.22
CA LYS A 49 4.70 -12.10 1.55
C LYS A 49 4.32 -10.72 2.05
N GLU A 50 3.22 -10.65 2.79
CA GLU A 50 2.83 -9.43 3.50
C GLU A 50 3.77 -9.22 4.69
N VAL A 51 4.48 -8.09 4.70
CA VAL A 51 5.38 -7.71 5.80
C VAL A 51 4.77 -6.66 6.72
N ALA A 52 3.83 -5.86 6.22
CA ALA A 52 3.07 -4.90 7.01
C ALA A 52 1.78 -4.51 6.29
N ARG A 53 0.82 -3.99 7.05
CA ARG A 53 -0.39 -3.35 6.51
C ARG A 53 -0.78 -2.10 7.29
N ARG A 54 -1.53 -1.22 6.61
CA ARG A 54 -2.20 -0.07 7.22
C ARG A 54 -3.61 0.05 6.67
N ASN A 55 -4.57 0.14 7.59
CA ASN A 55 -5.98 0.29 7.29
C ASN A 55 -6.41 1.75 7.50
N GLY A 56 -7.26 2.28 6.62
CA GLY A 56 -7.83 3.62 6.73
C GLY A 56 -7.02 4.72 6.04
N MET A 57 -7.46 5.96 6.27
CA MET A 57 -6.92 7.16 5.61
C MET A 57 -5.50 7.45 6.07
N THR A 58 -4.52 7.23 5.19
CA THR A 58 -3.09 7.37 5.50
C THR A 58 -2.52 8.68 4.98
N THR A 59 -1.81 9.39 5.84
CA THR A 59 -1.02 10.58 5.49
C THR A 59 0.31 10.20 4.84
N LYS A 60 1.03 11.18 4.28
CA LYS A 60 2.42 10.98 3.82
C LYS A 60 3.33 10.42 4.93
N ALA A 61 3.12 10.86 6.17
CA ALA A 61 3.92 10.41 7.31
C ALA A 61 3.70 8.93 7.63
N ASP A 62 2.44 8.47 7.61
CA ASP A 62 2.10 7.07 7.83
C ASP A 62 2.72 6.16 6.76
N PHE A 63 2.73 6.64 5.52
CA PHE A 63 3.35 5.94 4.41
C PHE A 63 4.86 5.83 4.59
N LYS A 64 5.54 6.93 4.96
CA LYS A 64 6.99 6.91 5.27
C LYS A 64 7.30 5.93 6.40
N GLN A 65 6.49 5.92 7.46
CA GLN A 65 6.67 4.98 8.58
C GLN A 65 6.50 3.52 8.16
N LEU A 66 5.58 3.23 7.23
CA LEU A 66 5.38 1.90 6.69
C LEU A 66 6.62 1.43 5.92
N LEU A 67 7.21 2.31 5.11
CA LEU A 67 8.35 1.99 4.26
C LEU A 67 9.66 1.83 5.05
N GLN A 68 9.81 2.52 6.18
CA GLN A 68 10.93 2.31 7.12
C GLN A 68 11.02 0.87 7.65
N LYS A 69 9.98 0.04 7.51
CA LYS A 69 10.03 -1.37 7.92
C LYS A 69 10.74 -2.28 6.93
N ILE A 70 11.06 -1.80 5.72
CA ILE A 70 11.67 -2.61 4.65
C ILE A 70 13.04 -2.12 4.22
N VAL A 71 13.26 -0.80 4.30
CA VAL A 71 14.52 -0.11 3.97
C VAL A 71 15.44 -0.14 5.17
#